data_AF-A0A9W6UC36-F1
#
_entry.id   AF-A0A9W6UC36-F1
#
_cell.length_a   1.000
_cell.length_b   1.000
_cell.length_c   1.000
_cell.angle_alpha   90.00
_cell.angle_beta   90.00
_cell.angle_gamma   90.00
#
_symmetry.space_group_name_H-M   'P 1'
#
loop_
_entity.id
_entity.type
_entity.pdbx_description
1 polymer ?
#
loop_
_entity_poly.entity_id
_entity_poly.type
_entity_poly.pdbx_seq_one_letter_code
_entity_poly.pdbx_strand_id
1 'polypeptide(L)'
;MSGLNMLLTDFVVSLLGWINFELELFVYIPRTPPTTTIRRATQLRIQEQLPRVAAFLREQQVSAGRATTLYMATTQARLPQHHPLEVPTSTTFRQLQYMDEQQRMIDERAVAAVERHSEAYPLIHIMLHNEVPARENIRDLRRILGLPDWNLRPRFCTTGHEPVGSPLSASADIDDEEHKEDDRFSF
;
A
#
# COMPACT_ATOMS: atom_id res chain seq x y z
N MET A 1 4.21 -41.77 10.53
CA MET A 1 4.88 -43.04 10.14
C MET A 1 4.49 -43.35 8.70
N SER A 2 5.37 -44.04 7.95
CA SER A 2 5.41 -44.21 6.48
C SER A 2 5.93 -42.99 5.73
N GLY A 3 6.99 -43.05 4.91
CA GLY A 3 7.91 -44.13 4.55
C GLY A 3 8.93 -43.50 3.60
N LEU A 4 10.17 -43.35 4.08
CA LEU A 4 11.24 -42.62 3.41
C LEU A 4 11.94 -43.60 2.47
N ASN A 5 11.51 -43.68 1.21
CA ASN A 5 12.19 -44.51 0.21
C ASN A 5 13.42 -43.76 -0.31
N MET A 6 14.52 -43.94 0.41
CA MET A 6 15.88 -43.56 0.00
C MET A 6 16.46 -44.75 -0.77
N LEU A 7 16.53 -44.64 -2.11
CA LEU A 7 17.28 -45.62 -2.89
C LEU A 7 18.75 -45.22 -2.85
N LEU A 8 19.48 -45.82 -1.90
CA LEU A 8 20.94 -45.77 -1.84
C LEU A 8 21.47 -46.74 -2.90
N THR A 9 21.95 -46.22 -4.02
CA THR A 9 22.70 -47.02 -4.99
C THR A 9 24.18 -46.73 -4.79
N ASP A 10 24.87 -47.65 -4.12
CA ASP A 10 26.33 -47.63 -3.97
C ASP A 10 26.97 -47.88 -5.33
N PHE A 11 27.78 -46.93 -5.80
CA PHE A 11 28.57 -47.08 -7.02
C PHE A 11 30.05 -46.89 -6.68
N VAL A 12 30.80 -48.00 -6.60
CA VAL A 12 32.24 -47.98 -6.28
C VAL A 12 33.04 -47.79 -7.56
N VAL A 13 33.64 -46.61 -7.76
CA VAL A 13 34.67 -46.39 -8.78
C VAL A 13 36.03 -46.33 -8.07
N SER A 14 36.82 -47.40 -8.20
CA SER A 14 38.21 -47.41 -7.72
C SER A 14 39.14 -46.79 -8.76
N LEU A 15 39.72 -45.63 -8.44
CA LEU A 15 40.89 -45.08 -9.11
C LEU A 15 42.04 -44.98 -8.10
N LEU A 16 43.19 -45.55 -8.45
CA LEU A 16 44.41 -45.67 -7.64
C LEU A 16 44.83 -44.36 -6.96
N GLY A 17 45.04 -44.40 -5.64
CA GLY A 17 45.77 -43.36 -4.89
C GLY A 17 45.05 -42.82 -3.65
N TRP A 18 44.94 -43.63 -2.59
CA TRP A 18 44.93 -43.23 -1.17
C TRP A 18 44.18 -41.94 -0.78
N ILE A 19 42.98 -41.69 -1.27
CA ILE A 19 41.92 -40.98 -0.53
C ILE A 19 40.60 -41.60 -0.99
N ASN A 20 39.90 -42.31 -0.10
CA ASN A 20 38.49 -42.62 -0.30
C ASN A 20 37.73 -41.32 -0.07
N PHE A 21 37.07 -40.79 -1.10
CA PHE A 21 36.15 -39.67 -0.98
C PHE A 21 34.76 -40.13 -1.38
N GLU A 22 33.80 -39.93 -0.49
CA GLU A 22 32.40 -40.25 -0.71
C GLU A 22 31.71 -38.98 -1.24
N LEU A 23 31.19 -39.04 -2.46
CA LEU A 23 30.50 -37.93 -3.10
C LEU A 23 28.99 -38.15 -2.95
N GLU A 24 28.37 -37.41 -2.03
CA GLU A 24 26.92 -37.41 -1.87
C GLU A 24 26.29 -36.47 -2.90
N LEU A 25 25.77 -37.03 -3.99
CA LEU A 25 25.16 -36.29 -5.07
C LEU A 25 23.67 -36.04 -4.78
N PHE A 26 23.33 -34.81 -4.40
CA PHE A 26 21.93 -34.39 -4.22
C PHE A 26 21.35 -33.86 -5.54
N VAL A 27 20.56 -34.69 -6.22
CA VAL A 27 19.81 -34.27 -7.41
C VAL A 27 18.47 -33.67 -6.98
N TYR A 28 18.32 -32.35 -7.16
CA TYR A 28 17.05 -31.67 -6.88
C TYR A 28 16.07 -31.84 -8.05
N ILE A 29 15.09 -32.74 -7.87
CA ILE A 29 13.97 -32.87 -8.80
C ILE A 29 12.89 -31.86 -8.38
N PRO A 30 12.54 -30.87 -9.21
CA PRO A 30 11.46 -29.94 -8.89
C PRO A 30 10.15 -30.71 -8.80
N ARG A 31 9.49 -30.64 -7.65
CA ARG A 31 8.13 -31.18 -7.49
C ARG A 31 7.20 -30.42 -8.43
N THR A 32 6.35 -31.16 -9.15
CA THR A 32 5.20 -30.55 -9.82
C THR A 32 4.36 -29.85 -8.75
N PRO A 33 4.08 -28.55 -8.89
CA PRO A 33 3.37 -27.83 -7.85
C PRO A 33 1.98 -28.46 -7.71
N PRO A 34 1.53 -28.77 -6.48
CA PRO A 34 0.16 -29.21 -6.27
C PRO A 34 -0.80 -28.17 -6.84
N THR A 35 -1.96 -28.62 -7.33
CA THR A 35 -3.10 -27.80 -7.73
C THR A 35 -3.64 -27.08 -6.50
N THR A 36 -2.89 -26.10 -6.01
CA THR A 36 -3.23 -25.28 -4.86
C THR A 36 -4.23 -24.24 -5.32
N THR A 37 -5.41 -24.26 -4.72
CA THR A 37 -6.49 -23.31 -4.97
C THR A 37 -6.10 -21.88 -4.62
N ILE A 38 -5.14 -21.71 -3.69
CA ILE A 38 -4.68 -20.40 -3.22
C ILE A 38 -3.16 -20.32 -3.36
N ARG A 39 -2.69 -19.24 -3.97
CA ARG A 39 -1.28 -18.96 -4.24
C ARG A 39 -0.84 -17.67 -3.54
N ARG A 40 0.46 -17.54 -3.30
CA ARG A 40 1.04 -16.26 -2.86
C ARG A 40 0.97 -15.25 -4.00
N ALA A 41 0.47 -14.05 -3.69
CA ALA A 41 0.59 -12.87 -4.54
C ALA A 41 2.02 -12.33 -4.44
N THR A 42 2.92 -12.83 -5.29
CA THR A 42 4.28 -12.30 -5.42
C THR A 42 4.25 -11.03 -6.27
N GLN A 43 5.26 -10.16 -6.09
CA GLN A 43 5.37 -8.91 -6.85
C GLN A 43 5.27 -9.13 -8.37
N LEU A 44 5.97 -10.16 -8.88
CA LEU A 44 5.95 -10.53 -10.29
C LEU A 44 4.52 -10.86 -10.79
N ARG A 45 3.76 -11.64 -10.01
CA ARG A 45 2.37 -11.97 -10.37
C ARG A 45 1.44 -10.78 -10.30
N ILE A 46 1.60 -9.92 -9.30
CA ILE A 46 0.82 -8.69 -9.18
C ILE A 46 1.07 -7.81 -10.42
N GLN A 47 2.33 -7.67 -10.84
CA GLN A 47 2.69 -6.94 -12.06
C GLN A 47 2.10 -7.54 -13.34
N GLU A 48 2.05 -8.87 -13.45
CA GLU A 48 1.38 -9.55 -14.58
C GLU A 48 -0.13 -9.33 -14.59
N GLN A 49 -0.78 -9.28 -13.42
CA GLN A 49 -2.24 -9.09 -13.31
C GLN A 49 -2.66 -7.62 -13.45
N LEU A 50 -1.82 -6.67 -13.06
CA LEU A 50 -2.10 -5.23 -13.10
C LEU A 50 -2.69 -4.73 -14.44
N PRO A 51 -2.08 -5.00 -15.61
CA PRO A 51 -2.63 -4.51 -16.88
C PRO A 51 -3.97 -5.18 -17.23
N ARG A 52 -4.16 -6.45 -16.85
CA ARG A 52 -5.42 -7.19 -17.08
C ARG A 52 -6.55 -6.60 -16.24
N VAL A 53 -6.27 -6.34 -14.96
CA VAL A 53 -7.22 -5.71 -14.03
C VAL A 53 -7.55 -4.29 -14.46
N ALA A 54 -6.57 -3.50 -14.88
CA ALA A 54 -6.78 -2.13 -15.35
C ALA A 54 -7.65 -2.07 -16.62
N ALA A 55 -7.46 -3.00 -17.55
CA ALA A 55 -8.32 -3.12 -18.74
C ALA A 55 -9.76 -3.50 -18.34
N PHE A 56 -9.92 -4.52 -17.49
CA PHE A 56 -11.23 -4.97 -17.01
C PHE A 56 -12.00 -3.88 -16.27
N LEU A 57 -11.36 -3.15 -15.34
CA LEU A 57 -12.00 -2.08 -14.60
C LEU A 57 -12.46 -0.94 -15.52
N ARG A 58 -11.70 -0.65 -16.58
CA ARG A 58 -12.06 0.33 -17.61
C ARG A 58 -13.26 -0.13 -18.43
N GLU A 59 -13.28 -1.40 -18.85
CA GLU A 59 -14.38 -1.99 -19.61
C GLU A 59 -15.68 -2.03 -18.79
N GLN A 60 -15.59 -2.35 -17.50
CA GLN A 60 -16.72 -2.35 -16.57
C GLN A 60 -17.11 -0.96 -16.06
N GLN A 61 -16.44 0.11 -16.53
CA GLN A 61 -16.66 1.50 -16.12
C GLN A 61 -16.62 1.72 -14.59
N VAL A 62 -15.80 0.93 -13.89
CA VAL A 62 -15.63 1.06 -12.44
C VAL A 62 -14.62 2.17 -12.17
N SER A 63 -15.03 3.16 -11.38
CA SER A 63 -14.12 4.20 -10.88
C SER A 63 -13.13 3.54 -9.92
N ALA A 64 -11.90 3.31 -10.39
CA ALA A 64 -10.83 2.68 -9.61
C ALA A 64 -9.54 3.48 -9.81
N GLY A 65 -8.98 3.98 -8.71
CA GLY A 65 -7.66 4.61 -8.72
C GLY A 65 -6.56 3.60 -8.45
N ARG A 66 -5.42 4.09 -8.00
CA ARG A 66 -4.21 3.28 -7.81
C ARG A 66 -4.41 2.24 -6.71
N ALA A 67 -5.05 2.62 -5.60
CA ALA A 67 -5.22 1.72 -4.45
C ALA A 67 -6.20 0.58 -4.77
N THR A 68 -7.33 0.91 -5.39
CA THR A 68 -8.36 -0.06 -5.80
C THR A 68 -7.82 -1.04 -6.83
N THR A 69 -7.09 -0.55 -7.83
CA THR A 69 -6.49 -1.39 -8.87
C THR A 69 -5.45 -2.35 -8.29
N LEU A 70 -4.60 -1.87 -7.38
CA LEU A 70 -3.59 -2.70 -6.71
C LEU A 70 -4.20 -3.77 -5.83
N TYR A 71 -5.26 -3.43 -5.08
CA TYR A 71 -5.98 -4.40 -4.28
C TYR A 71 -6.56 -5.52 -5.15
N MET A 72 -7.24 -5.17 -6.24
CA MET A 72 -7.82 -6.15 -7.15
C MET A 72 -6.75 -6.99 -7.87
N ALA A 73 -5.62 -6.40 -8.26
CA ALA A 73 -4.49 -7.15 -8.81
C ALA A 73 -3.89 -8.11 -7.78
N THR A 74 -3.84 -7.70 -6.51
CA THR A 74 -3.33 -8.54 -5.42
C THR A 74 -4.27 -9.70 -5.10
N THR A 75 -5.59 -9.48 -5.09
CA THR A 75 -6.56 -10.57 -4.92
C THR A 75 -6.49 -11.53 -6.09
N GLN A 76 -6.43 -11.03 -7.33
CA GLN A 76 -6.31 -11.87 -8.53
C GLN A 76 -4.99 -12.66 -8.56
N ALA A 77 -3.88 -12.07 -8.11
CA ALA A 77 -2.58 -12.75 -8.06
C ALA A 77 -2.54 -13.92 -7.05
N ARG A 78 -3.51 -14.01 -6.13
CA ARG A 78 -3.68 -15.16 -5.24
C ARG A 78 -4.44 -16.31 -5.89
N LEU A 79 -5.18 -16.03 -6.96
CA LEU A 79 -6.02 -16.99 -7.67
C LEU A 79 -5.22 -17.69 -8.80
N PRO A 80 -5.71 -18.84 -9.29
CA PRO A 80 -5.14 -19.48 -10.47
C PRO A 80 -5.21 -18.58 -11.71
N GLN A 81 -4.28 -18.77 -12.65
CA GLN A 81 -4.12 -17.91 -13.84
C GLN A 81 -5.36 -17.83 -14.74
N HIS A 82 -6.23 -18.85 -14.69
CA HIS A 82 -7.46 -18.95 -15.47
C HIS A 82 -8.71 -18.55 -14.69
N HIS A 83 -8.58 -18.02 -13.48
CA HIS A 83 -9.72 -17.54 -12.72
C HIS A 83 -10.32 -16.29 -13.39
N PRO A 84 -11.65 -16.23 -13.61
CA PRO A 84 -12.29 -15.04 -14.19
C PRO A 84 -12.05 -13.80 -13.33
N LEU A 85 -12.00 -12.63 -13.98
CA LEU A 85 -11.96 -11.35 -13.29
C LEU A 85 -13.38 -10.95 -12.89
N GLU A 86 -13.58 -10.66 -11.61
CA GLU A 86 -14.84 -10.18 -11.06
C GLU A 86 -14.58 -8.95 -10.19
N VAL A 87 -15.50 -7.99 -10.20
CA VAL A 87 -15.40 -6.81 -9.34
C VAL A 87 -15.72 -7.22 -7.90
N PRO A 88 -14.77 -7.08 -6.95
CA PRO A 88 -15.03 -7.44 -5.57
C PRO A 88 -16.13 -6.57 -4.96
N THR A 89 -17.13 -7.18 -4.31
CA THR A 89 -18.19 -6.49 -3.55
C THR A 89 -17.82 -6.23 -2.08
N SER A 90 -16.56 -6.51 -1.72
CA SER A 90 -16.03 -6.35 -0.37
C SER A 90 -16.07 -4.88 0.11
N THR A 91 -16.29 -4.69 1.41
CA THR A 91 -16.24 -3.38 2.07
C THR A 91 -14.89 -2.69 1.85
N THR A 92 -13.79 -3.46 1.87
CA THR A 92 -12.44 -2.95 1.60
C THR A 92 -12.32 -2.37 0.19
N PHE A 93 -12.94 -3.02 -0.81
CA PHE A 93 -12.92 -2.52 -2.19
C PHE A 93 -13.61 -1.15 -2.29
N ARG A 94 -14.78 -1.01 -1.66
CA ARG A 94 -15.53 0.26 -1.60
C ARG A 94 -14.76 1.35 -0.85
N GLN A 95 -14.10 1.01 0.26
CA GLN A 95 -13.29 1.96 1.01
C GLN A 95 -12.09 2.46 0.19
N LEU A 96 -11.40 1.57 -0.52
CA LEU A 96 -10.29 1.96 -1.38
C LEU A 96 -10.74 2.83 -2.55
N GLN A 97 -11.92 2.55 -3.11
CA GLN A 97 -12.52 3.40 -4.13
C GLN A 97 -12.79 4.82 -3.61
N TYR A 98 -13.32 4.92 -2.38
CA TYR A 98 -13.51 6.21 -1.73
C TYR A 98 -12.18 6.94 -1.48
N MET A 99 -11.15 6.23 -1.01
CA MET A 99 -9.81 6.81 -0.81
C MET A 99 -9.21 7.32 -2.12
N ASP A 100 -9.33 6.55 -3.21
CA ASP A 100 -8.87 6.96 -4.53
C ASP A 100 -9.61 8.22 -5.03
N GLU A 101 -10.92 8.34 -4.78
CA GLU A 101 -11.68 9.54 -5.10
C GLU A 101 -11.23 10.76 -4.29
N GLN A 102 -11.04 10.59 -2.97
CA GLN A 102 -10.51 11.67 -2.13
C GLN A 102 -9.11 12.09 -2.59
N GLN A 103 -8.25 11.14 -2.94
CA GLN A 103 -6.92 11.44 -3.46
C GLN A 103 -6.99 12.24 -4.77
N ARG A 104 -7.90 11.89 -5.68
CA ARG A 104 -8.10 12.64 -6.93
C ARG A 104 -8.50 14.10 -6.64
N MET A 105 -9.45 14.32 -5.74
CA MET A 105 -9.87 15.67 -5.33
C MET A 105 -8.71 16.45 -4.69
N ILE A 106 -7.87 15.78 -3.91
CA ILE A 106 -6.67 16.36 -3.30
C ILE A 106 -5.67 16.77 -4.38
N ASP A 107 -5.39 15.90 -5.34
CA ASP A 107 -4.43 16.14 -6.41
C ASP A 107 -4.89 17.31 -7.29
N GLU A 108 -6.18 17.37 -7.63
CA GLU A 108 -6.79 18.48 -8.36
C GLU A 108 -6.63 19.81 -7.62
N ARG A 109 -6.91 19.85 -6.30
CA ARG A 109 -6.68 21.02 -5.45
C ARG A 109 -5.20 21.40 -5.35
N ALA A 110 -4.33 20.39 -5.27
CA ALA A 110 -2.89 20.59 -5.17
C ALA A 110 -2.31 21.19 -6.45
N VAL A 111 -2.78 20.77 -7.62
CA VAL A 111 -2.43 21.36 -8.91
C VAL A 111 -2.94 22.80 -9.00
N ALA A 112 -4.23 23.05 -8.70
CA ALA A 112 -4.79 24.40 -8.71
C ALA A 112 -4.10 25.35 -7.71
N ALA A 113 -3.67 24.84 -6.56
CA ALA A 113 -2.89 25.61 -5.59
C ALA A 113 -1.47 25.90 -6.10
N VAL A 114 -0.82 24.95 -6.78
CA VAL A 114 0.49 25.22 -7.40
C VAL A 114 0.37 26.28 -8.47
N GLU A 115 -0.67 26.24 -9.32
CA GLU A 115 -0.91 27.29 -10.31
C GLU A 115 -1.12 28.66 -9.65
N ARG A 116 -1.96 28.74 -8.60
CA ARG A 116 -2.18 29.99 -7.84
C ARG A 116 -0.96 30.48 -7.08
N HIS A 117 -0.13 29.57 -6.55
CA HIS A 117 1.10 29.90 -5.80
C HIS A 117 2.36 29.85 -6.68
N SER A 118 2.22 29.70 -8.00
CA SER A 118 3.34 29.74 -8.95
C SER A 118 3.85 31.16 -9.17
N GLU A 119 3.16 32.17 -8.62
CA GLU A 119 3.78 33.48 -8.44
C GLU A 119 4.97 33.31 -7.49
N ALA A 120 6.17 33.26 -8.07
CA ALA A 120 7.44 33.43 -7.37
C ALA A 120 7.47 34.70 -6.50
N TYR A 121 6.50 35.61 -6.70
CA TYR A 121 6.28 36.87 -6.02
C TYR A 121 4.85 36.98 -5.46
N PRO A 122 4.51 36.28 -4.35
CA PRO A 122 3.26 36.54 -3.65
C PRO A 122 3.18 37.99 -3.17
N LEU A 123 1.97 38.56 -3.17
CA LEU A 123 1.71 39.87 -2.57
C LEU A 123 1.76 39.74 -1.05
N ILE A 124 2.66 40.48 -0.41
CA ILE A 124 2.80 40.52 1.04
C ILE A 124 2.53 41.96 1.49
N HIS A 125 1.73 42.10 2.55
CA HIS A 125 1.48 43.39 3.17
C HIS A 125 2.58 43.65 4.20
N ILE A 126 3.37 44.70 3.96
CA ILE A 126 4.42 45.14 4.88
C ILE A 126 3.94 46.40 5.56
N MET A 127 4.02 46.44 6.90
CA MET A 127 3.69 47.63 7.67
C MET A 127 4.91 48.54 7.76
N LEU A 128 4.90 49.63 6.99
CA LEU A 128 5.93 50.68 6.97
C LEU A 128 5.25 52.02 7.21
N HIS A 129 4.96 52.36 8.47
CA HIS A 129 4.12 53.50 8.90
C HIS A 129 2.65 53.47 8.41
N ASN A 130 2.38 52.86 7.24
CA ASN A 130 1.08 52.43 6.73
C ASN A 130 1.21 51.03 6.09
N GLU A 131 0.09 50.40 5.74
CA GLU A 131 0.08 49.08 5.09
C GLU A 131 0.42 49.23 3.60
N VAL A 132 1.63 48.81 3.20
CA VAL A 132 2.08 48.87 1.80
C VAL A 132 2.11 47.46 1.21
N PRO A 133 1.37 47.20 0.12
CA PRO A 133 1.47 45.93 -0.58
C PRO A 133 2.78 45.87 -1.38
N ALA A 134 3.63 44.89 -1.08
CA ALA A 134 4.89 44.63 -1.77
C ALA A 134 4.89 43.23 -2.40
N ARG A 135 5.49 43.09 -3.58
CA ARG A 135 5.69 41.79 -4.26
C ARG A 135 7.12 41.34 -4.00
N GLU A 136 7.28 40.27 -3.22
CA GLU A 136 8.60 39.81 -2.78
C GLU A 136 8.83 38.34 -3.12
N ASN A 137 10.08 37.97 -3.41
CA ASN A 137 10.41 36.59 -3.74
C ASN A 137 10.34 35.70 -2.49
N ILE A 138 9.46 34.70 -2.51
CA ILE A 138 9.25 33.85 -1.34
C ILE A 138 10.49 33.02 -0.96
N ARG A 139 11.37 32.68 -1.91
CA ARG A 139 12.62 31.94 -1.64
C ARG A 139 13.62 32.81 -0.88
N ASP A 140 13.75 34.06 -1.28
CA ASP A 140 14.67 35.00 -0.63
C ASP A 140 14.16 35.35 0.77
N LEU A 141 12.85 35.57 0.92
CA LEU A 141 12.24 35.75 2.24
C LEU A 141 12.41 34.55 3.15
N ARG A 142 12.23 33.33 2.64
CA ARG A 142 12.48 32.11 3.43
C ARG A 142 13.93 32.00 3.85
N ARG A 143 14.88 32.30 2.96
CA ARG A 143 16.30 32.31 3.28
C ARG A 143 16.64 33.34 4.37
N ILE A 144 16.07 34.54 4.31
CA ILE A 144 16.26 35.58 5.34
C ILE A 144 15.65 35.15 6.68
N LEU A 145 14.47 34.54 6.65
CA LEU A 145 13.75 34.10 7.85
C LEU A 145 14.22 32.73 8.39
N GLY A 146 15.20 32.10 7.75
CA GLY A 146 15.68 30.76 8.13
C GLY A 146 14.63 29.65 7.96
N LEU A 147 13.64 29.85 7.08
CA LEU A 147 12.58 28.89 6.81
C LEU A 147 12.99 27.90 5.71
N PRO A 148 12.52 26.65 5.76
CA PRO A 148 12.81 25.67 4.72
C PRO A 148 12.14 26.02 3.39
N ASP A 149 12.72 25.50 2.29
CA ASP A 149 12.19 25.67 0.94
C ASP A 149 10.85 24.95 0.69
N TRP A 150 10.38 24.14 1.65
CA TRP A 150 9.10 23.44 1.61
C TRP A 150 8.09 24.06 2.58
N ASN A 151 6.79 23.88 2.32
CA ASN A 151 5.73 24.45 3.15
C ASN A 151 5.62 23.71 4.49
N LEU A 152 5.81 24.42 5.59
CA LEU A 152 5.74 23.87 6.96
C LEU A 152 4.40 23.21 7.31
N ARG A 153 3.32 23.62 6.66
CA ARG A 153 2.01 22.97 6.79
C ARG A 153 1.77 22.07 5.59
N PRO A 154 1.57 20.76 5.80
CA PRO A 154 1.02 19.90 4.77
C PRO A 154 -0.29 20.50 4.26
N ARG A 155 -0.49 20.47 2.95
CA ARG A 155 -1.65 21.09 2.26
C ARG A 155 -3.01 20.56 2.74
N PHE A 156 -3.00 19.46 3.50
CA PHE A 156 -4.17 18.69 3.91
C PHE A 156 -4.67 19.05 5.31
N CYS A 157 -3.97 19.92 6.05
CA CYS A 157 -4.51 20.56 7.24
C CYS A 157 -5.29 21.81 6.82
N THR A 158 -6.39 21.63 6.09
CA THR A 158 -7.35 22.72 5.92
C THR A 158 -7.91 23.07 7.30
N THR A 159 -7.81 24.35 7.67
CA THR A 159 -8.53 24.95 8.78
C THR A 159 -10.03 24.90 8.47
N GLY A 160 -10.61 23.73 8.74
CA GLY A 160 -12.02 23.42 8.66
C GLY A 160 -12.43 22.43 9.76
N HIS A 161 -11.56 22.20 10.75
CA HIS A 161 -12.06 21.91 12.06
C HIS A 161 -12.70 23.23 12.52
N GLU A 162 -14.03 23.31 12.55
CA GLU A 162 -14.62 23.87 13.77
C GLU A 162 -13.81 23.27 14.92
N PRO A 163 -13.40 24.02 15.95
CA PRO A 163 -12.87 23.38 17.14
C PRO A 163 -13.88 22.31 17.50
N VAL A 164 -13.56 21.03 17.25
CA VAL A 164 -14.41 19.90 17.66
C VAL A 164 -14.71 20.25 19.08
N GLY A 165 -15.98 20.59 19.30
CA GLY A 165 -16.40 21.33 20.47
C GLY A 165 -15.77 20.64 21.65
N SER A 166 -15.01 21.40 22.46
CA SER A 166 -14.37 21.03 23.72
C SER A 166 -13.97 19.55 23.83
N PRO A 167 -12.66 19.20 24.02
CA PRO A 167 -12.18 17.82 23.98
C PRO A 167 -13.24 16.86 24.53
N LEU A 168 -13.78 16.05 23.60
CA LEU A 168 -14.85 15.09 23.84
C LEU A 168 -14.75 14.62 25.30
N SER A 169 -15.81 14.90 26.08
CA SER A 169 -15.95 14.46 27.47
C SER A 169 -15.17 13.17 27.67
N ALA A 170 -14.21 13.20 28.61
CA ALA A 170 -13.26 12.14 28.92
C ALA A 170 -13.77 10.80 28.37
N SER A 171 -13.14 10.32 27.30
CA SER A 171 -13.51 9.09 26.59
C SER A 171 -13.97 8.05 27.61
N ALA A 172 -15.28 7.85 27.70
CA ALA A 172 -15.81 6.80 28.55
C ALA A 172 -15.25 5.51 27.99
N ASP A 173 -14.54 4.77 28.82
CA ASP A 173 -14.09 3.43 28.49
C ASP A 173 -15.31 2.63 28.04
N ILE A 174 -15.30 2.13 26.81
CA ILE A 174 -16.40 1.34 26.27
C ILE A 174 -16.09 -0.08 26.71
N ASP A 175 -16.87 -0.62 27.65
CA ASP A 175 -16.73 -2.01 28.09
C ASP A 175 -16.82 -2.95 26.87
N ASP A 176 -15.80 -3.82 26.74
CA ASP A 176 -15.73 -4.86 25.73
C ASP A 176 -16.70 -6.00 26.08
N GLU A 177 -17.97 -5.79 25.77
CA GLU A 177 -19.05 -6.75 26.01
C GLU A 177 -18.96 -7.98 25.07
N GLU A 178 -18.21 -7.90 23.96
CA GLU A 178 -18.10 -8.99 22.98
C GLU A 178 -17.13 -10.10 23.45
N HIS A 179 -16.20 -9.78 24.35
CA HIS A 179 -15.24 -10.71 24.93
C HIS A 179 -15.55 -11.17 26.37
N LYS A 180 -16.76 -10.89 26.89
CA LYS A 180 -17.17 -11.49 28.17
C LYS A 180 -17.35 -12.99 27.99
N GLU A 181 -16.36 -13.74 28.47
CA GLU A 181 -16.38 -15.20 28.52
C GLU A 181 -17.70 -15.67 29.13
N ASP A 182 -18.44 -16.49 28.39
CA ASP A 182 -19.59 -17.24 28.89
C ASP A 182 -19.09 -18.20 29.97
N ASP A 183 -19.05 -17.71 31.20
CA ASP A 183 -18.72 -18.47 32.40
C ASP A 183 -19.93 -19.36 32.79
N ARG A 184 -20.36 -20.18 31.84
CA ARG A 184 -21.48 -21.11 31.97
C ARG A 184 -21.11 -22.51 31.48
N PHE A 185 -19.97 -23.00 31.95
CA PHE A 185 -19.77 -24.44 32.15
C PHE A 185 -19.54 -24.69 33.64
N SER A 186 -20.64 -24.74 34.40
CA SER A 186 -20.64 -25.41 35.69
C SER A 186 -20.77 -26.92 35.46
N PHE A 187 -19.95 -27.67 36.21
CA PHE A 187 -19.78 -29.13 36.26
C PHE A 187 -21.07 -29.95 36.22
#